data_AF-A0A9W6L510-F1
#
_entry.id   AF-A0A9W6L510-F1
#
_cell.length_a   1.000
_cell.length_b   1.000
_cell.length_c   1.000
_cell.angle_alpha   90.00
_cell.angle_beta   90.00
_cell.angle_gamma   90.00
#
_symmetry.space_group_name_H-M   'P 1'
#
loop_
_entity.id
_entity.type
_entity.pdbx_description
1 polymer ?
#
loop_
_entity_poly.entity_id
_entity_poly.type
_entity_poly.pdbx_seq_one_letter_code
_entity_poly.pdbx_strand_id
1 'polypeptide(L)'
;MAGTARKVAAVADDRARSEADTYRQGADRPLSGYAVVMGAFAAVVAAVAGIAAATRRTLPGLSVTDLVLLTVATHKLSRTITKDAVTSPLRAPFATFAETSGPSEVTEEPRKDSSLRHSIGELLTCPFCLDLWIATGLVIGLVFAPRPTRLVIGTFTALAGADFLQLAYSAAQQAAE
;
A
#
# COMPACT_ATOMS: atom_id res chain seq x y z
N MET A 1 -19.91 39.11 -1.42
CA MET A 1 -18.84 38.17 -1.85
C MET A 1 -18.91 36.80 -1.17
N ALA A 2 -19.15 36.70 0.15
CA ALA A 2 -19.26 35.41 0.84
C ALA A 2 -20.43 34.49 0.39
N GLY A 3 -21.55 35.06 -0.07
CA GLY A 3 -22.71 34.29 -0.57
C GLY A 3 -22.47 33.62 -1.93
N THR A 4 -21.73 34.28 -2.82
CA THR A 4 -21.40 33.76 -4.15
C THR A 4 -20.40 32.61 -4.06
N ALA A 5 -19.35 32.73 -3.22
CA ALA A 5 -18.39 31.66 -2.99
C ALA A 5 -19.04 30.40 -2.40
N ARG A 6 -19.98 30.58 -1.46
CA ARG A 6 -20.73 29.46 -0.84
C ARG A 6 -21.67 28.77 -1.84
N LYS A 7 -22.28 29.53 -2.75
CA LYS A 7 -23.16 29.00 -3.80
C LYS A 7 -22.37 28.25 -4.87
N VAL A 8 -21.20 28.75 -5.26
CA VAL A 8 -20.28 28.08 -6.19
C VAL A 8 -19.75 26.78 -5.58
N ALA A 9 -19.36 26.79 -4.30
CA ALA A 9 -18.92 25.58 -3.60
C ALA A 9 -20.02 24.51 -3.52
N ALA A 10 -21.26 24.91 -3.24
CA ALA A 10 -22.41 24.00 -3.20
C ALA A 10 -22.70 23.37 -4.58
N VAL A 11 -22.64 24.16 -5.66
CA VAL A 11 -22.84 23.65 -7.02
C VAL A 11 -21.71 22.69 -7.44
N ALA A 12 -20.47 22.97 -7.05
CA ALA A 12 -19.34 22.08 -7.31
C ALA A 12 -19.46 20.76 -6.54
N ASP A 13 -19.91 20.81 -5.28
CA ASP A 13 -20.15 19.64 -4.44
C ASP A 13 -21.28 18.75 -5.00
N ASP A 14 -22.40 19.33 -5.41
CA ASP A 14 -23.51 18.58 -6.02
C ASP A 14 -23.11 17.94 -7.36
N ARG A 15 -22.33 18.65 -8.19
CA ARG A 15 -21.81 18.09 -9.44
C ARG A 15 -20.85 16.93 -9.18
N ALA A 16 -19.94 17.08 -8.22
CA ALA A 16 -19.01 16.02 -7.84
C ALA A 16 -19.75 14.77 -7.33
N ARG A 17 -20.84 14.93 -6.57
CA ARG A 17 -21.69 13.81 -6.14
C ARG A 17 -22.39 13.12 -7.30
N SER A 18 -22.99 13.89 -8.22
CA SER A 18 -23.67 13.33 -9.39
C SER A 18 -22.72 12.55 -10.30
N GLU A 19 -21.51 13.06 -10.52
CA GLU A 19 -20.47 12.38 -11.30
C GLU A 19 -19.98 11.11 -10.59
N ALA A 20 -19.80 11.18 -9.26
CA ALA A 20 -19.43 10.04 -8.44
C ALA A 20 -20.47 8.91 -8.49
N ASP A 21 -21.76 9.24 -8.40
CA ASP A 21 -22.85 8.25 -8.47
C ASP A 21 -22.93 7.59 -9.84
N THR A 22 -22.76 8.38 -10.90
CA THR A 22 -22.70 7.88 -12.29
C THR A 22 -21.53 6.93 -12.48
N TYR A 23 -20.35 7.26 -11.93
CA TYR A 23 -19.16 6.40 -11.99
C TYR A 23 -19.35 5.08 -11.23
N ARG A 24 -19.98 5.12 -10.05
CA ARG A 24 -20.14 3.92 -9.19
C ARG A 24 -20.98 2.83 -9.85
N GLN A 25 -21.99 3.19 -10.65
CA GLN A 25 -22.92 2.23 -11.27
C GLN A 25 -23.50 1.22 -10.26
N GLY A 26 -23.78 1.67 -9.04
CA GLY A 26 -24.29 0.81 -7.96
C GLY A 26 -23.23 -0.03 -7.23
N ALA A 27 -21.95 0.07 -7.59
CA ALA A 27 -20.86 -0.56 -6.86
C ALA A 27 -20.44 0.27 -5.62
N ASP A 28 -20.08 -0.43 -4.55
CA ASP A 28 -19.49 0.16 -3.34
C ASP A 28 -18.07 0.68 -3.62
N ARG A 29 -17.94 1.89 -4.16
CA ARG A 29 -16.64 2.57 -4.35
C ARG A 29 -16.53 3.85 -3.52
N PRO A 30 -15.63 3.89 -2.51
CA PRO A 30 -15.47 5.02 -1.60
C PRO A 30 -14.63 6.15 -2.21
N LEU A 31 -15.09 6.76 -3.30
CA LEU A 31 -14.31 7.77 -4.05
C LEU A 31 -13.76 8.91 -3.20
N SER A 32 -14.51 9.38 -2.19
CA SER A 32 -14.02 10.43 -1.28
C SER A 32 -12.89 9.94 -0.39
N GLY A 33 -12.92 8.68 0.07
CA GLY A 33 -11.83 8.09 0.82
C GLY A 33 -10.59 7.87 -0.05
N TYR A 34 -10.76 7.43 -1.31
CA TYR A 34 -9.64 7.35 -2.27
C TYR A 34 -9.01 8.71 -2.54
N ALA A 35 -9.81 9.75 -2.71
CA ALA A 35 -9.30 11.10 -2.91
C ALA A 35 -8.45 11.57 -1.71
N VAL A 36 -8.87 11.23 -0.48
CA VAL A 36 -8.09 11.49 0.74
C VAL A 36 -6.77 10.71 0.73
N VAL A 37 -6.79 9.41 0.42
CA VAL A 37 -5.57 8.57 0.37
C VAL A 37 -4.60 9.06 -0.71
N MET A 38 -5.10 9.43 -1.90
CA MET A 38 -4.30 10.02 -2.97
C MET A 38 -3.70 11.37 -2.55
N GLY A 39 -4.51 12.24 -1.93
CA GLY A 39 -4.05 13.52 -1.43
C GLY A 39 -2.96 13.36 -0.36
N ALA A 40 -3.12 12.39 0.54
CA ALA A 40 -2.11 12.06 1.54
C ALA A 40 -0.81 11.56 0.90
N PHE A 41 -0.90 10.66 -0.08
CA PHE A 41 0.26 10.18 -0.82
C PHE A 41 1.01 11.33 -1.52
N ALA A 42 0.28 12.16 -2.27
CA ALA A 42 0.85 13.31 -2.96
C ALA A 42 1.50 14.31 -1.99
N ALA A 43 0.86 14.58 -0.85
CA ALA A 43 1.39 15.45 0.19
C ALA A 43 2.70 14.90 0.79
N VAL A 44 2.76 13.59 1.07
CA VAL A 44 3.99 12.93 1.55
C VAL A 44 5.10 13.06 0.52
N VAL A 45 4.84 12.71 -0.75
CA VAL A 45 5.84 12.80 -1.82
C VAL A 45 6.33 14.23 -2.01
N ALA A 46 5.41 15.20 -2.06
CA ALA A 46 5.76 16.62 -2.22
C ALA A 46 6.57 17.16 -1.03
N ALA A 47 6.16 16.83 0.19
CA ALA A 47 6.88 17.24 1.40
C ALA A 47 8.30 16.65 1.42
N VAL A 48 8.44 15.37 1.11
CA VAL A 48 9.73 14.70 1.10
C VAL A 48 10.63 15.22 -0.03
N ALA A 49 10.09 15.45 -1.22
CA ALA A 49 10.82 16.07 -2.32
C ALA A 49 11.29 17.49 -1.95
N GLY A 50 10.41 18.29 -1.33
CA GLY A 50 10.74 19.63 -0.85
C GLY A 50 11.84 19.62 0.22
N ILE A 51 11.76 18.72 1.20
CA ILE A 51 12.79 18.54 2.23
C ILE A 51 14.11 18.09 1.60
N ALA A 52 14.09 17.11 0.69
CA ALA A 52 15.28 16.62 0.01
C ALA A 52 15.97 17.72 -0.81
N ALA A 53 15.18 18.54 -1.52
CA ALA A 53 15.68 19.68 -2.28
C ALA A 53 16.26 20.77 -1.36
N ALA A 54 15.54 21.13 -0.29
CA ALA A 54 16.00 22.14 0.68
C ALA A 54 17.28 21.71 1.42
N THR A 55 17.42 20.41 1.70
CA THR A 55 18.60 19.83 2.36
C THR A 55 19.70 19.39 1.37
N ARG A 56 19.52 19.63 0.06
CA ARG A 56 20.43 19.25 -1.03
C ARG A 56 20.88 17.79 -0.96
N ARG A 57 19.95 16.88 -0.64
CA ARG A 57 20.23 15.45 -0.59
C ARG A 57 20.58 14.92 -1.97
N THR A 58 21.64 14.14 -2.05
CA THR A 58 21.99 13.39 -3.26
C THR A 58 21.07 12.19 -3.40
N LEU A 59 20.48 12.01 -4.57
CA LEU A 59 19.69 10.82 -4.87
C LEU A 59 20.63 9.60 -5.00
N PRO A 60 20.27 8.44 -4.42
CA PRO A 60 21.08 7.23 -4.56
C PRO A 60 21.07 6.76 -6.02
N GLY A 61 22.23 6.38 -6.54
CA GLY A 61 22.30 5.58 -7.76
C GLY A 61 21.77 4.18 -7.47
N LEU A 62 20.86 3.68 -8.29
CA LEU A 62 20.32 2.33 -8.17
C LEU A 62 20.94 1.44 -9.24
N SER A 63 21.69 0.42 -8.79
CA SER A 63 22.16 -0.64 -9.67
C SER A 63 21.01 -1.59 -10.04
N VAL A 64 21.21 -2.43 -11.06
CA VAL A 64 20.24 -3.50 -11.40
C VAL A 64 19.98 -4.41 -10.20
N THR A 65 21.02 -4.74 -9.42
CA THR A 65 20.88 -5.53 -8.20
C THR A 65 20.03 -4.81 -7.15
N ASP A 66 20.24 -3.51 -6.95
CA ASP A 66 19.41 -2.74 -6.00
C ASP A 66 17.94 -2.74 -6.43
N LEU A 67 17.65 -2.62 -7.74
CA LEU A 67 16.29 -2.68 -8.27
C LEU A 67 15.66 -4.05 -8.04
N VAL A 68 16.38 -5.15 -8.32
CA VAL A 68 15.89 -6.51 -8.08
C VAL A 68 15.57 -6.73 -6.60
N LEU A 69 16.50 -6.38 -5.70
CA LEU A 69 16.28 -6.52 -4.26
C LEU A 69 15.12 -5.65 -3.78
N LEU A 70 15.03 -4.41 -4.25
CA LEU A 70 13.94 -3.50 -3.91
C LEU A 70 12.59 -4.04 -4.39
N THR A 71 12.51 -4.61 -5.59
CA THR A 71 11.30 -5.24 -6.13
C THR A 71 10.87 -6.45 -5.29
N VAL A 72 11.79 -7.37 -5.00
CA VAL A 72 11.49 -8.57 -4.18
C VAL A 72 11.07 -8.15 -2.77
N ALA A 73 11.81 -7.23 -2.15
CA ALA A 73 11.49 -6.73 -0.82
C ALA A 73 10.13 -6.02 -0.77
N THR A 74 9.82 -5.18 -1.77
CA THR A 74 8.52 -4.50 -1.88
C THR A 74 7.40 -5.54 -1.95
N HIS A 75 7.51 -6.49 -2.88
CA HIS A 75 6.51 -7.54 -3.05
C HIS A 75 6.28 -8.32 -1.75
N LYS A 76 7.35 -8.81 -1.12
CA LYS A 76 7.23 -9.64 0.09
C LYS A 76 6.71 -8.83 1.28
N LEU A 77 7.21 -7.61 1.49
CA LEU A 77 6.76 -6.76 2.59
C LEU A 77 5.28 -6.38 2.45
N SER A 78 4.84 -5.98 1.24
CA SER A 78 3.43 -5.69 0.98
C SER A 78 2.56 -6.91 1.22
N ARG A 79 2.98 -8.09 0.72
CA ARG A 79 2.23 -9.33 0.93
C ARG A 79 2.18 -9.73 2.41
N THR A 80 3.28 -9.60 3.15
CA THR A 80 3.29 -9.87 4.59
C THR A 80 2.34 -8.97 5.37
N ILE A 81 2.30 -7.67 5.07
CA ILE A 81 1.37 -6.76 5.75
C ILE A 81 -0.08 -7.05 5.35
N THR A 82 -0.34 -7.36 4.08
CA THR A 82 -1.70 -7.49 3.54
C THR A 82 -2.31 -8.88 3.62
N LYS A 83 -1.50 -9.92 3.86
CA LYS A 83 -1.93 -11.33 3.80
C LYS A 83 -1.54 -12.17 5.00
N ASP A 84 -0.35 -12.02 5.59
CA ASP A 84 0.09 -12.94 6.65
C ASP A 84 -0.82 -12.90 7.89
N ALA A 85 -1.31 -14.06 8.37
CA ALA A 85 -2.23 -14.13 9.52
C ALA A 85 -1.69 -13.42 10.78
N VAL A 86 -0.37 -13.47 10.99
CA VAL A 86 0.30 -12.82 12.13
C VAL A 86 0.19 -11.29 12.09
N THR A 87 -0.03 -10.69 10.92
CA THR A 87 -0.21 -9.24 10.76
C THR A 87 -1.68 -8.82 10.82
N SER A 88 -2.63 -9.74 10.97
CA SER A 88 -4.07 -9.43 11.12
C SER A 88 -4.40 -8.40 12.20
N PRO A 89 -3.69 -8.27 13.35
CA PRO A 89 -3.94 -7.18 14.29
C PRO A 89 -3.81 -5.77 13.70
N LEU A 90 -2.97 -5.58 12.67
CA LEU A 90 -2.84 -4.30 11.95
C LEU A 90 -4.07 -4.01 11.07
N ARG A 91 -4.72 -5.08 10.60
CA ARG A 91 -5.83 -5.03 9.63
C ARG A 91 -7.20 -5.13 10.28
N ALA A 92 -7.31 -5.75 11.46
CA ALA A 92 -8.56 -5.97 12.19
C ALA A 92 -9.43 -4.71 12.37
N PRO A 93 -8.86 -3.50 12.59
CA PRO A 93 -9.65 -2.27 12.65
C PRO A 93 -10.30 -1.92 11.31
N PHE A 94 -9.72 -2.29 10.17
CA PHE A 94 -10.15 -1.85 8.83
C PHE A 94 -10.76 -2.96 7.98
N ALA A 95 -10.55 -4.22 8.35
CA ALA A 95 -10.99 -5.38 7.61
C ALA A 95 -11.70 -6.41 8.51
N THR A 96 -12.40 -7.34 7.88
CA THR A 96 -13.02 -8.53 8.47
C THR A 96 -12.42 -9.78 7.85
N PHE A 97 -12.06 -10.75 8.69
CA PHE A 97 -11.61 -12.06 8.24
C PHE A 97 -12.68 -12.72 7.37
N ALA A 98 -12.28 -13.20 6.19
CA ALA A 98 -13.16 -13.96 5.30
C ALA A 98 -12.77 -15.44 5.33
N GLU A 99 -11.52 -15.76 4.99
CA GLU A 99 -11.05 -17.13 4.91
C GLU A 99 -9.52 -17.22 5.01
N THR A 100 -9.01 -18.42 5.32
CA THR A 100 -7.58 -18.72 5.22
C THR A 100 -7.21 -18.96 3.77
N SER A 101 -6.11 -18.36 3.30
CA SER A 101 -5.69 -18.42 1.90
C SER A 101 -4.21 -18.77 1.81
N GLY A 102 -3.83 -19.95 1.30
CA GLY A 102 -2.41 -20.34 1.20
C GLY A 102 -1.69 -20.54 2.54
N PRO A 103 -0.38 -20.84 2.53
CA PRO A 103 0.37 -21.09 3.76
C PRO A 103 0.52 -19.81 4.60
N SER A 104 -0.03 -19.82 5.81
CA SER A 104 0.05 -18.73 6.80
C SER A 104 -0.55 -17.39 6.37
N GLU A 105 -1.34 -17.37 5.29
CA GLU A 105 -1.98 -16.19 4.73
C GLU A 105 -3.51 -16.23 4.94
N VAL A 106 -4.13 -15.05 4.97
CA VAL A 106 -5.58 -14.87 5.13
C VAL A 106 -6.12 -13.89 4.10
N THR A 107 -7.33 -14.16 3.64
CA THR A 107 -8.15 -13.22 2.87
C THR A 107 -9.06 -12.47 3.84
N GLU A 108 -9.03 -11.15 3.74
CA GLU A 108 -9.85 -10.25 4.55
C GLU A 108 -10.56 -9.24 3.65
N GLU A 109 -11.78 -8.91 4.01
CA GLU A 109 -12.60 -7.93 3.30
C GLU A 109 -12.57 -6.57 4.00
N PRO A 110 -12.41 -5.46 3.26
CA PRO A 110 -12.41 -4.13 3.83
C PRO A 110 -13.80 -3.79 4.39
N ARG A 111 -13.84 -3.22 5.59
CA ARG A 111 -15.09 -2.78 6.23
C ARG A 111 -15.71 -1.62 5.46
N LYS A 112 -17.04 -1.58 5.38
CA LYS A 112 -17.80 -0.62 4.55
C LYS A 112 -18.55 0.46 5.34
N ASP A 113 -18.31 0.56 6.65
CA ASP A 113 -19.03 1.46 7.55
C ASP A 113 -18.71 2.94 7.36
N SER A 114 -17.53 3.28 6.82
CA SER A 114 -17.20 4.65 6.41
C SER A 114 -16.28 4.65 5.19
N SER A 115 -16.37 5.71 4.37
CA SER A 115 -15.58 5.84 3.13
C SER A 115 -14.08 5.78 3.37
N LEU A 116 -13.59 6.46 4.41
CA LEU A 116 -12.17 6.47 4.75
C LEU A 116 -11.70 5.13 5.31
N ARG A 117 -12.45 4.53 6.25
CA ARG A 117 -12.11 3.22 6.82
C ARG A 117 -12.11 2.12 5.76
N HIS A 118 -13.06 2.19 4.81
CA HIS A 118 -13.12 1.29 3.68
C HIS A 118 -11.92 1.45 2.74
N SER A 119 -11.54 2.68 2.42
CA SER A 119 -10.38 2.97 1.56
C SER A 119 -9.05 2.52 2.20
N ILE A 120 -8.90 2.73 3.51
CA ILE A 120 -7.74 2.23 4.26
C ILE A 120 -7.77 0.70 4.33
N GLY A 121 -8.94 0.11 4.53
CA GLY A 121 -9.14 -1.34 4.49
C GLY A 121 -8.67 -1.92 3.17
N GLU A 122 -9.11 -1.34 2.04
CA GLU A 122 -8.66 -1.79 0.72
C GLU A 122 -7.16 -1.63 0.54
N LEU A 123 -6.57 -0.51 0.98
CA LEU A 123 -5.12 -0.33 0.94
C LEU A 123 -4.37 -1.41 1.74
N LEU A 124 -4.90 -1.79 2.90
CA LEU A 124 -4.29 -2.76 3.82
C LEU A 124 -4.61 -4.23 3.50
N THR A 125 -5.54 -4.53 2.59
CA THR A 125 -5.85 -5.90 2.15
C THR A 125 -5.45 -6.18 0.70
N CYS A 126 -5.07 -5.13 -0.05
CA CYS A 126 -4.61 -5.19 -1.43
C CYS A 126 -3.08 -5.03 -1.52
N PRO A 127 -2.30 -6.10 -1.79
CA PRO A 127 -0.85 -6.01 -1.89
C PRO A 127 -0.38 -5.02 -2.97
N PHE A 128 -1.04 -5.00 -4.13
CA PHE A 128 -0.70 -4.07 -5.22
C PHE A 128 -0.89 -2.60 -4.83
N CYS A 129 -1.94 -2.32 -4.06
CA CYS A 129 -2.24 -0.99 -3.59
C CYS A 129 -1.19 -0.53 -2.57
N LEU A 130 -0.75 -1.46 -1.71
CA LEU A 130 0.28 -1.21 -0.71
C LEU A 130 1.71 -1.16 -1.31
N ASP A 131 1.96 -1.85 -2.42
CA ASP A 131 3.26 -1.88 -3.11
C ASP A 131 3.79 -0.47 -3.41
N LEU A 132 2.91 0.43 -3.88
CA LEU A 132 3.28 1.81 -4.16
C LEU A 132 3.77 2.54 -2.90
N TRP A 133 3.10 2.34 -1.76
CA TRP A 133 3.48 2.95 -0.49
C TRP A 133 4.78 2.38 0.05
N ILE A 134 4.95 1.05 -0.01
CA ILE A 134 6.16 0.37 0.44
C ILE A 134 7.36 0.77 -0.42
N ALA A 135 7.23 0.71 -1.75
CA ALA A 135 8.30 1.13 -2.66
C ALA A 135 8.71 2.58 -2.41
N THR A 136 7.73 3.48 -2.28
CA THR A 136 7.98 4.90 -1.98
C THR A 136 8.69 5.05 -0.63
N GLY A 137 8.21 4.38 0.42
CA GLY A 137 8.83 4.41 1.74
C GLY A 137 10.27 3.89 1.75
N LEU A 138 10.56 2.81 1.02
CA LEU A 138 11.90 2.27 0.88
C LEU A 138 12.82 3.22 0.09
N VAL A 139 12.35 3.83 -1.00
CA VAL A 139 13.13 4.81 -1.76
C VAL A 139 13.44 6.05 -0.90
N ILE A 140 12.44 6.55 -0.17
CA ILE A 140 12.63 7.65 0.79
C ILE A 140 13.67 7.23 1.84
N GLY A 141 13.54 6.03 2.40
CA GLY A 141 14.50 5.46 3.35
C GLY A 141 15.93 5.43 2.79
N LEU A 142 16.12 5.06 1.51
CA LEU A 142 17.44 5.06 0.87
C LEU A 142 18.04 6.48 0.74
N VAL A 143 17.22 7.52 0.65
CA VAL A 143 17.67 8.93 0.62
C VAL A 143 18.05 9.45 2.02
N PHE A 144 17.23 9.14 3.04
CA PHE A 144 17.38 9.73 4.38
C PHE A 144 18.18 8.87 5.35
N ALA A 145 18.02 7.55 5.27
CA ALA A 145 18.59 6.55 6.19
C ALA A 145 19.04 5.27 5.44
N PRO A 146 20.05 5.36 4.55
CA PRO A 146 20.39 4.27 3.61
C PRO A 146 20.79 2.95 4.28
N ARG A 147 21.53 2.99 5.40
CA ARG A 147 21.99 1.78 6.08
C ARG A 147 20.84 0.94 6.63
N PRO A 148 19.95 1.46 7.50
CA PRO A 148 18.83 0.67 7.99
C PRO A 148 17.88 0.26 6.87
N THR A 149 17.64 1.11 5.87
CA THR A 149 16.77 0.73 4.74
C THR A 149 17.34 -0.41 3.91
N ARG A 150 18.66 -0.44 3.67
CA ARG A 150 19.32 -1.58 3.02
C ARG A 150 19.18 -2.87 3.83
N LEU A 151 19.20 -2.79 5.17
CA LEU A 151 18.93 -3.94 6.02
C LEU A 151 17.49 -4.44 5.84
N VAL A 152 16.50 -3.55 5.87
CA VAL A 152 15.09 -3.92 5.63
C VAL A 152 14.91 -4.59 4.26
N ILE A 153 15.46 -4.00 3.20
CA ILE A 153 15.40 -4.57 1.84
C ILE A 153 16.04 -5.97 1.82
N GLY A 154 17.23 -6.12 2.39
CA GLY A 154 17.93 -7.40 2.47
C GLY A 154 17.14 -8.45 3.26
N THR A 155 16.57 -8.08 4.41
CA THR A 155 15.76 -8.97 5.25
C THR A 155 14.53 -9.49 4.51
N PHE A 156 13.74 -8.61 3.89
CA PHE A 156 12.54 -9.04 3.16
C PHE A 156 12.86 -9.80 1.87
N THR A 157 13.99 -9.51 1.21
CA THR A 157 14.47 -10.33 0.10
C THR A 157 14.86 -11.73 0.56
N ALA A 158 15.63 -11.84 1.64
CA ALA A 158 16.02 -13.13 2.20
C ALA A 158 14.81 -13.95 2.66
N LEU A 159 13.82 -13.29 3.27
CA LEU A 159 12.55 -13.91 3.67
C LEU A 159 11.78 -14.45 2.46
N ALA A 160 11.68 -13.68 1.37
CA ALA A 160 11.06 -14.16 0.14
C ALA A 160 11.77 -15.41 -0.42
N GLY A 161 13.10 -15.44 -0.37
CA GLY A 161 13.89 -16.61 -0.73
C GLY A 161 13.62 -17.81 0.19
N ALA A 162 13.51 -17.59 1.50
CA ALA A 162 13.20 -18.64 2.47
C ALA A 162 11.80 -19.26 2.21
N ASP A 163 10.79 -18.43 1.96
CA ASP A 163 9.44 -18.89 1.63
C ASP A 163 9.41 -19.70 0.32
N PHE A 164 10.15 -19.24 -0.69
CA PHE A 164 10.29 -19.98 -1.94
C PHE A 164 10.92 -21.36 -1.72
N LEU A 165 11.95 -21.45 -0.88
CA LEU A 165 12.59 -22.72 -0.51
C LEU A 165 11.61 -23.65 0.21
N GLN A 166 10.77 -23.13 1.11
CA GLN A 166 9.74 -23.94 1.80
C GLN A 166 8.71 -24.50 0.82
N LEU A 167 8.24 -23.68 -0.13
CA LEU A 167 7.33 -24.13 -1.17
C LEU A 167 7.98 -25.17 -2.08
N ALA A 168 9.22 -24.95 -2.51
CA ALA A 168 9.97 -25.90 -3.33
C ALA A 168 10.19 -27.24 -2.61
N TYR A 169 10.50 -27.20 -1.31
CA TYR A 169 10.62 -28.39 -0.48
C TYR A 169 9.29 -29.16 -0.38
N SER A 170 8.18 -28.46 -0.13
CA SER A 170 6.86 -29.09 -0.07
C SER A 170 6.46 -29.75 -1.40
N ALA A 171 6.78 -29.12 -2.53
CA ALA A 171 6.53 -29.68 -3.86
C ALA A 171 7.40 -30.91 -4.14
N ALA A 172 8.67 -30.89 -3.70
CA ALA A 172 9.57 -32.03 -3.84
C ALA A 172 9.11 -33.24 -3.02
N GLN A 173 8.54 -33.03 -1.82
CA GLN A 173 7.96 -34.10 -1.02
C GLN A 173 6.74 -34.74 -1.69
N GLN A 174 5.82 -33.93 -2.22
CA GLN A 174 4.63 -34.42 -2.93
C GLN A 174 4.98 -35.22 -4.20
N ALA A 175 6.10 -34.92 -4.85
CA ALA A 175 6.54 -35.65 -6.04
C ALA A 175 7.26 -36.97 -5.72
N ALA A 176 7.67 -37.18 -4.46
CA ALA A 176 8.36 -38.39 -4.02
C ALA A 176 7.41 -39.44 -3.41
N GLU A 177 6.17 -39.06 -3.12
CA GLU A 177 5.05 -39.93 -2.71
C GLU A 177 4.32 -40.50 -3.93
#